data_AF-A0AAW8W3K6-F1
#
_entry.id   AF-A0AAW8W3K6-F1
#
_cell.length_a   1.000
_cell.length_b   1.000
_cell.length_c   1.000
_cell.angle_alpha   90.00
_cell.angle_beta   90.00
_cell.angle_gamma   90.00
#
_symmetry.space_group_name_H-M   'P 1'
#
loop_
_entity.id
_entity.type
_entity.pdbx_description
1 polymer ?
#
loop_
_entity_poly.entity_id
_entity_poly.type
_entity_poly.pdbx_seq_one_letter_code
_entity_poly.pdbx_strand_id
1 'polypeptide(L)'
;MTEAKRNTFYLKFIEPQFLDSFLEKGTIHLSRLGYFIDLENETGDDIIGDRLEGAWMMNMDPEVTKLTIIRANGEKIVLQGAKDGIVGKIRTEVTNEMVRDWGILSMCHLDLSEDGYFSSVNEKKHIGKMRLRKEVVNELYQLSDNGNRIPVLFDVNKFIELLMRELQGKHAACLNDVTYYSENDDENISLK
;
A
#
# COMPACT_ATOMS: atom_id res chain seq x y z
N MET A 1 -2.33 -5.86 -29.76
CA MET A 1 -2.04 -4.43 -29.51
C MET A 1 -1.17 -4.36 -28.28
N THR A 2 0.09 -4.02 -28.44
CA THR A 2 1.02 -3.80 -27.32
C THR A 2 0.58 -2.54 -26.59
N GLU A 3 0.20 -2.66 -25.32
CA GLU A 3 0.02 -1.51 -24.44
C GLU A 3 1.29 -0.66 -24.53
N ALA A 4 1.16 0.55 -25.06
CA ALA A 4 2.23 1.53 -24.93
C ALA A 4 2.49 1.70 -23.43
N LYS A 5 3.72 1.41 -22.97
CA LYS A 5 4.16 1.64 -21.60
C LYS A 5 3.68 3.04 -21.19
N ARG A 6 2.65 3.12 -20.35
CA ARG A 6 2.21 4.39 -19.80
C ARG A 6 3.39 4.95 -19.00
N ASN A 7 3.69 6.23 -19.21
CA ASN A 7 4.77 6.90 -18.50
C ASN A 7 4.27 7.28 -17.10
N THR A 8 4.09 6.26 -16.26
CA THR A 8 3.62 6.40 -14.89
C THR A 8 4.78 6.42 -13.91
N PHE A 9 4.66 7.25 -12.89
CA PHE A 9 5.63 7.38 -11.82
C PHE A 9 4.92 7.41 -10.47
N TYR A 10 5.62 6.95 -9.42
CA TYR A 10 5.21 7.24 -8.06
C TYR A 10 6.08 8.33 -7.47
N LEU A 11 5.42 9.22 -6.73
CA LEU A 11 6.05 10.29 -5.98
C LEU A 11 5.82 10.06 -4.49
N LYS A 12 6.89 10.12 -3.71
CA LYS A 12 6.83 10.13 -2.24
C LYS A 12 7.34 11.46 -1.73
N PHE A 13 6.59 12.10 -0.83
CA PHE A 13 7.08 13.23 -0.05
C PHE A 13 7.81 12.71 1.18
N ILE A 14 9.10 13.05 1.30
CA ILE A 14 9.99 12.57 2.37
C ILE A 14 10.34 13.75 3.27
N GLU A 15 10.26 13.56 4.59
CA GLU A 15 10.72 14.58 5.53
C GLU A 15 12.24 14.75 5.42
N PRO A 16 12.77 15.99 5.49
CA PRO A 16 14.18 16.26 5.26
C PRO A 16 15.13 15.38 6.09
N GLN A 17 14.79 15.07 7.35
CA GLN A 17 15.64 14.24 8.20
C GLN A 17 15.74 12.76 7.78
N PHE A 18 14.86 12.29 6.89
CA PHE A 18 14.87 10.91 6.39
C PHE A 18 15.41 10.80 4.95
N LEU A 19 15.69 11.92 4.28
CA LEU A 19 16.09 11.92 2.87
C LEU A 19 17.37 11.13 2.62
N ASP A 20 18.44 11.40 3.37
CA ASP A 20 19.74 10.74 3.15
C ASP A 20 19.65 9.23 3.42
N SER A 21 18.92 8.84 4.47
CA SER A 21 18.66 7.44 4.79
C SER A 21 17.90 6.72 3.65
N PHE A 22 16.94 7.42 3.04
CA PHE A 22 16.20 6.89 1.89
C PHE A 22 17.10 6.77 0.65
N LEU A 23 17.82 7.83 0.27
CA LEU A 23 18.61 7.88 -0.97
C LEU A 23 19.87 6.99 -0.91
N GLU A 24 20.56 6.93 0.22
CA GLU A 24 21.83 6.22 0.33
C GLU A 24 21.67 4.77 0.75
N LYS A 25 20.70 4.49 1.63
CA LYS A 25 20.53 3.16 2.25
C LYS A 25 19.27 2.45 1.79
N GLY A 26 18.37 3.13 1.08
CA GLY A 26 17.08 2.57 0.68
C GLY A 26 16.11 2.37 1.85
N THR A 27 16.30 3.10 2.96
CA THR A 27 15.41 2.96 4.13
C THR A 27 14.04 3.56 3.86
N ILE A 28 13.00 2.76 4.02
CA ILE A 28 11.61 3.22 3.91
C ILE A 28 11.05 3.44 5.32
N HIS A 29 10.64 4.68 5.60
CA HIS A 29 9.96 5.03 6.83
C HIS A 29 8.45 4.93 6.63
N LEU A 30 7.80 4.08 7.43
CA LEU A 30 6.36 3.88 7.42
C LEU A 30 5.73 4.63 8.59
N SER A 31 4.63 5.31 8.33
CA SER A 31 3.82 5.93 9.38
C SER A 31 2.94 4.87 10.04
N ARG A 32 2.80 4.89 11.36
CA ARG A 32 1.90 3.95 12.04
C ARG A 32 0.45 4.28 11.72
N LEU A 33 -0.35 3.27 11.42
CA LEU A 33 -1.78 3.40 11.15
C LEU A 33 -2.54 3.97 12.36
N GLY A 34 -2.07 3.70 13.59
CA GLY A 34 -2.64 4.28 14.80
C GLY A 34 -2.63 5.81 14.84
N TYR A 35 -1.66 6.47 14.21
CA TYR A 35 -1.64 7.94 14.11
C TYR A 35 -2.84 8.45 13.31
N PHE A 36 -3.16 7.79 12.19
CA PHE A 36 -4.29 8.18 11.36
C PHE A 36 -5.60 7.86 12.06
N ILE A 37 -5.74 6.68 12.67
CA ILE A 37 -6.90 6.33 13.50
C ILE A 37 -7.17 7.38 14.57
N ASP A 38 -6.14 7.87 15.26
CA ASP A 38 -6.31 8.91 16.29
C ASP A 38 -6.76 10.23 15.68
N LEU A 39 -6.16 10.64 14.56
CA LEU A 39 -6.52 11.87 13.84
C LEU A 39 -7.99 11.85 13.37
N GLU A 40 -8.46 10.72 12.86
CA GLU A 40 -9.85 10.55 12.42
C GLU A 40 -10.83 10.63 13.58
N ASN A 41 -10.53 9.96 14.70
CA ASN A 41 -11.35 10.05 15.91
C ASN A 41 -11.44 11.50 16.44
N GLU A 42 -10.39 12.29 16.27
CA GLU A 42 -10.35 13.70 16.69
C GLU A 42 -11.08 14.65 15.71
N THR A 43 -11.02 14.36 14.40
CA THR A 43 -11.52 15.26 13.35
C THR A 43 -12.90 14.87 12.81
N GLY A 44 -13.32 13.63 13.01
CA GLY A 44 -14.57 13.06 12.49
C GLY A 44 -14.56 12.79 10.98
N ASP A 45 -13.38 12.73 10.36
CA ASP A 45 -13.17 12.47 8.94
C ASP A 45 -12.68 11.02 8.78
N ASP A 46 -13.42 10.15 8.08
CA ASP A 46 -13.13 8.71 7.96
C ASP A 46 -12.53 8.41 6.57
N ILE A 47 -11.19 8.20 6.45
CA ILE A 47 -10.54 8.05 5.12
C ILE A 47 -9.44 6.96 5.08
N ILE A 48 -8.59 6.81 6.10
CA ILE A 48 -7.34 6.01 6.12
C ILE A 48 -7.26 5.08 7.35
N GLY A 49 -8.05 5.29 8.40
CA GLY A 49 -8.03 4.52 9.64
C GLY A 49 -9.35 3.82 9.94
N ASP A 50 -10.07 3.38 8.90
CA ASP A 50 -11.38 2.78 9.09
C ASP A 50 -11.27 1.51 9.97
N ARG A 51 -12.34 1.22 10.72
CA ARG A 51 -12.39 0.07 11.66
C ARG A 51 -12.21 -1.29 10.97
N LEU A 52 -12.36 -1.35 9.65
CA LEU A 52 -12.29 -2.55 8.82
C LEU A 52 -10.91 -2.71 8.17
N GLU A 53 -10.06 -1.69 8.18
CA GLU A 53 -8.72 -1.71 7.63
C GLU A 53 -7.88 -2.68 8.46
N GLY A 54 -7.65 -3.86 7.89
CA GLY A 54 -6.97 -4.96 8.56
C GLY A 54 -7.85 -6.04 9.18
N ALA A 55 -9.17 -6.04 8.95
CA ALA A 55 -10.01 -7.20 9.25
C ALA A 55 -9.84 -8.28 8.16
N TRP A 56 -9.11 -9.36 8.47
CA TRP A 56 -8.90 -10.47 7.54
C TRP A 56 -9.86 -11.63 7.84
N MET A 57 -10.95 -11.73 7.09
CA MET A 57 -11.82 -12.91 7.13
C MET A 57 -11.32 -13.96 6.14
N MET A 58 -10.61 -14.97 6.64
CA MET A 58 -10.21 -16.11 5.82
C MET A 58 -11.26 -17.22 5.91
N ASN A 59 -12.13 -17.31 4.90
CA ASN A 59 -13.01 -18.46 4.73
C ASN A 59 -12.17 -19.65 4.23
N MET A 60 -11.86 -20.60 5.11
CA MET A 60 -11.11 -21.80 4.75
C MET A 60 -12.07 -22.94 4.44
N ASP A 61 -11.86 -23.61 3.32
CA ASP A 61 -12.51 -24.89 3.03
C ASP A 61 -11.86 -25.98 3.90
N PRO A 62 -12.59 -26.58 4.85
CA PRO A 62 -12.04 -27.58 5.76
C PRO A 62 -11.59 -28.89 5.09
N GLU A 63 -12.05 -29.20 3.88
CA GLU A 63 -11.62 -30.41 3.16
C GLU A 63 -10.30 -30.23 2.39
N VAL A 64 -9.96 -28.99 2.04
CA VAL A 64 -8.85 -28.70 1.11
C VAL A 64 -7.74 -27.89 1.79
N THR A 65 -8.05 -27.16 2.85
CA THR A 65 -7.13 -26.19 3.47
C THR A 65 -6.27 -26.85 4.55
N LYS A 66 -4.95 -26.88 4.31
CA LYS A 66 -3.95 -27.18 5.35
C LYS A 66 -3.46 -25.88 5.95
N LEU A 67 -3.82 -25.60 7.20
CA LEU A 67 -3.27 -24.43 7.91
C LEU A 67 -1.95 -24.83 8.57
N THR A 68 -0.89 -24.09 8.30
CA THR A 68 0.39 -24.24 9.00
C THR A 68 0.70 -22.95 9.75
N ILE A 69 0.64 -22.99 11.08
CA ILE A 69 1.06 -21.89 11.94
C ILE A 69 2.55 -22.08 12.23
N ILE A 70 3.35 -21.06 11.92
CA ILE A 70 4.78 -21.05 12.24
C ILE A 70 4.98 -20.08 13.40
N ARG A 71 5.38 -20.61 14.57
CA ARG A 71 5.68 -19.80 15.75
C ARG A 71 7.01 -19.05 15.54
N ALA A 72 7.21 -17.97 16.30
CA ALA A 72 8.43 -17.15 16.24
C ALA A 72 9.73 -17.93 16.54
N ASN A 73 9.65 -19.06 17.23
CA ASN A 73 10.75 -19.99 17.48
C ASN A 73 11.00 -21.00 16.33
N GLY A 74 10.27 -20.88 15.21
CA GLY A 74 10.37 -21.77 14.05
C GLY A 74 9.55 -23.06 14.16
N GLU A 75 8.85 -23.29 15.27
CA GLU A 75 7.99 -24.46 15.45
C GLU A 75 6.77 -24.39 14.53
N LYS A 76 6.50 -25.46 13.79
CA LYS A 76 5.37 -25.55 12.85
C LYS A 76 4.24 -26.37 13.47
N ILE A 77 3.06 -25.75 13.61
CA ILE A 77 1.82 -26.43 13.97
C ILE A 77 1.00 -26.58 12.69
N VAL A 78 0.75 -27.82 12.29
CA VAL A 78 -0.14 -28.11 11.16
C VAL A 78 -1.51 -28.42 11.71
N LEU A 79 -2.49 -27.57 11.43
CA LEU A 79 -3.90 -27.88 11.65
C LEU A 79 -4.41 -28.57 10.38
N GLN A 80 -4.67 -29.87 10.47
CA GLN A 80 -5.42 -30.60 9.45
C GLN A 80 -6.91 -30.51 9.78
N GLY A 81 -7.74 -30.33 8.75
CA GLY A 81 -9.19 -30.28 8.88
C GLY A 81 -9.71 -31.37 9.82
N ALA A 82 -10.51 -30.97 10.80
CA ALA A 82 -11.11 -31.90 11.75
C ALA A 82 -11.85 -32.98 10.96
N LYS A 83 -11.54 -34.24 11.27
CA LYS A 83 -12.00 -35.44 10.55
C LYS A 83 -13.52 -35.64 10.55
N ASP A 84 -14.29 -34.72 11.15
CA ASP A 84 -15.73 -34.81 11.40
C ASP A 84 -16.51 -33.52 11.06
N GLY A 85 -15.99 -32.66 10.17
CA GLY A 85 -16.77 -31.51 9.64
C GLY A 85 -16.99 -30.34 10.61
N ILE A 86 -16.29 -30.30 11.74
CA ILE A 86 -16.35 -29.20 12.73
C ILE A 86 -15.08 -28.35 12.63
N VAL A 87 -14.83 -27.76 11.46
CA VAL A 87 -14.05 -26.51 11.41
C VAL A 87 -14.98 -25.47 10.82
N GLY A 88 -15.88 -24.97 11.67
CA GLY A 88 -16.61 -23.75 11.39
C GLY A 88 -15.57 -22.64 11.22
N LYS A 89 -15.70 -21.90 10.11
CA LYS A 89 -14.99 -20.64 9.78
C LYS A 89 -13.95 -20.21 10.83
N ILE A 90 -12.67 -20.42 10.55
CA ILE A 90 -11.60 -19.83 11.37
C ILE A 90 -11.62 -18.33 11.10
N ARG A 91 -12.21 -17.56 12.02
CA ARG A 91 -12.14 -16.11 12.01
C ARG A 91 -10.83 -15.69 12.67
N THR A 92 -9.86 -15.25 11.88
CA THR A 92 -8.70 -14.53 12.40
C THR A 92 -9.07 -13.05 12.50
N GLU A 93 -9.43 -12.60 13.69
CA GLU A 93 -9.57 -11.17 13.94
C GLU A 93 -8.21 -10.58 14.26
N VAL A 94 -7.74 -9.63 13.45
CA VAL A 94 -6.64 -8.76 13.83
C VAL A 94 -7.20 -7.78 14.86
N THR A 95 -6.58 -7.66 16.03
CA THR A 95 -7.06 -6.72 17.05
C THR A 95 -6.82 -5.28 16.60
N ASN A 96 -7.65 -4.34 17.08
CA ASN A 96 -7.43 -2.91 16.82
C ASN A 96 -6.03 -2.46 17.24
N GLU A 97 -5.47 -3.03 18.31
CA GLU A 97 -4.11 -2.73 18.76
C GLU A 97 -3.04 -3.19 17.75
N MET A 98 -3.23 -4.37 17.14
CA MET A 98 -2.32 -4.86 16.09
C MET A 98 -2.40 -4.01 14.82
N VAL A 99 -3.60 -3.61 14.41
CA VAL A 99 -3.81 -2.73 13.24
C VAL A 99 -3.10 -1.39 13.45
N ARG A 100 -3.19 -0.81 14.66
CA ARG A 100 -2.54 0.47 14.98
C ARG A 100 -1.03 0.46 14.82
N ASP A 101 -0.39 -0.71 14.96
CA ASP A 101 1.06 -0.86 14.78
C ASP A 101 1.50 -1.07 13.31
N TRP A 102 0.55 -1.22 12.37
CA TRP A 102 0.89 -1.39 10.97
C TRP A 102 1.50 -0.13 10.36
N GLY A 103 2.50 -0.34 9.50
CA GLY A 103 3.15 0.74 8.79
C GLY A 103 2.46 1.02 7.45
N ILE A 104 2.05 2.26 7.23
CA ILE A 104 1.49 2.74 5.96
C ILE A 104 2.56 3.48 5.16
N LEU A 105 2.55 3.23 3.85
CA LEU A 105 3.29 4.00 2.86
C LEU A 105 2.31 4.67 1.88
N SER A 106 2.09 5.97 2.05
CA SER A 106 1.36 6.76 1.04
C SER A 106 2.29 7.25 -0.07
N MET A 107 1.87 7.11 -1.32
CA MET A 107 2.55 7.55 -2.55
C MET A 107 1.54 8.18 -3.51
N CYS A 108 1.95 9.19 -4.27
CA CYS A 108 1.13 9.81 -5.30
C CYS A 108 1.42 9.18 -6.66
N HIS A 109 0.37 8.75 -7.37
CA HIS A 109 0.46 8.32 -8.76
C HIS A 109 0.52 9.54 -9.68
N LEU A 110 1.49 9.55 -10.61
CA LEU A 110 1.58 10.54 -11.67
C LEU A 110 1.52 9.83 -13.01
N ASP A 111 0.49 10.12 -13.80
CA ASP A 111 0.37 9.69 -15.19
C ASP A 111 0.73 10.88 -16.09
N LEU A 112 1.93 10.87 -16.67
CA LEU A 112 2.38 11.99 -17.51
C LEU A 112 1.52 12.21 -18.77
N SER A 113 0.68 11.25 -19.17
CA SER A 113 -0.26 11.44 -20.27
C SER A 113 -1.45 12.30 -19.89
N GLU A 114 -1.85 12.29 -18.62
CA GLU A 114 -2.97 13.07 -18.07
C GLU A 114 -2.46 14.35 -17.38
N ASP A 115 -1.47 14.19 -16.50
CA ASP A 115 -0.90 15.23 -15.63
C ASP A 115 0.12 16.13 -16.35
N GLY A 116 0.63 15.66 -17.48
CA GLY A 116 1.70 16.29 -18.23
C GLY A 116 1.26 16.90 -19.57
N TYR A 117 2.20 17.63 -20.17
CA TYR A 117 2.12 18.06 -21.57
C TYR A 117 3.52 18.15 -22.18
N PHE A 118 3.63 17.97 -23.50
CA PHE A 118 4.87 18.20 -24.22
C PHE A 118 5.13 19.71 -24.34
N SER A 119 6.20 20.17 -23.70
CA SER A 119 6.67 21.55 -23.79
C SER A 119 7.55 21.79 -25.02
N SER A 120 8.20 20.75 -25.53
CA SER A 120 8.88 20.75 -26.82
C SER A 120 9.08 19.33 -27.34
N VAL A 121 9.18 19.19 -28.66
CA VAL A 121 9.48 17.91 -29.34
C VAL A 121 10.57 18.14 -30.36
N ASN A 122 11.65 17.37 -30.28
CA ASN A 122 12.66 17.28 -31.31
C ASN A 122 12.37 16.04 -32.16
N GLU A 123 11.64 16.23 -33.25
CA GLU A 123 11.22 15.13 -34.14
C GLU A 123 12.41 14.36 -34.73
N LYS A 124 13.49 15.05 -35.09
CA LYS A 124 14.70 14.43 -35.67
C LYS A 124 15.40 13.48 -34.72
N LYS A 125 15.35 13.77 -33.41
CA LYS A 125 15.98 12.96 -32.37
C LYS A 125 14.98 12.06 -31.65
N HIS A 126 13.69 12.17 -31.96
CA HIS A 126 12.60 11.53 -31.22
C HIS A 126 12.66 11.79 -29.70
N ILE A 127 13.03 13.02 -29.30
CA ILE A 127 13.11 13.44 -27.88
C ILE A 127 12.04 14.49 -27.60
N GLY A 128 11.12 14.19 -26.68
CA GLY A 128 10.15 15.15 -26.17
C GLY A 128 10.48 15.60 -24.75
N LYS A 129 10.32 16.89 -24.46
CA LYS A 129 10.41 17.44 -23.10
C LYS A 129 9.03 17.61 -22.54
N MET A 130 8.68 16.81 -21.53
CA MET A 130 7.40 16.92 -20.83
C MET A 130 7.51 17.86 -19.62
N ARG A 131 6.39 18.48 -19.27
CA ARG A 131 6.21 19.26 -18.04
C ARG A 131 4.89 18.88 -17.40
N LEU A 132 4.83 18.92 -16.07
CA LEU A 132 3.58 18.82 -15.33
C LEU A 132 2.74 20.10 -15.55
N ARG A 133 1.42 19.93 -15.56
CA ARG A 133 0.45 21.02 -15.53
C ARG A 133 0.61 21.83 -14.26
N LYS A 134 0.27 23.11 -14.30
CA LYS A 134 0.49 24.03 -13.16
C LYS A 134 -0.40 23.64 -11.98
N GLU A 135 -1.60 23.18 -12.27
CA GLU A 135 -2.60 22.73 -11.31
C GLU A 135 -2.05 21.54 -10.52
N VAL A 136 -1.53 20.54 -11.22
CA VAL A 136 -0.86 19.36 -10.61
C VAL A 136 0.33 19.80 -9.74
N VAL A 137 1.17 20.72 -10.22
CA VAL A 137 2.30 21.22 -9.41
C VAL A 137 1.83 21.90 -8.12
N ASN A 138 0.74 22.67 -8.16
CA ASN A 138 0.19 23.32 -6.96
C ASN A 138 -0.37 22.30 -5.97
N GLU A 139 -1.06 21.27 -6.46
CA GLU A 139 -1.58 20.17 -5.61
C GLU A 139 -0.43 19.40 -4.95
N LEU A 140 0.60 19.04 -5.72
CA LEU A 140 1.79 18.39 -5.19
C LEU A 140 2.51 19.27 -4.15
N TYR A 141 2.54 20.59 -4.34
CA TYR A 141 3.10 21.52 -3.36
C TYR A 141 2.30 21.50 -2.04
N GLN A 142 0.97 21.50 -2.10
CA GLN A 142 0.13 21.38 -0.91
C GLN A 142 0.33 20.04 -0.20
N LEU A 143 0.35 18.93 -0.95
CA LEU A 143 0.60 17.58 -0.43
C LEU A 143 2.00 17.43 0.20
N SER A 144 2.96 18.23 -0.23
CA SER A 144 4.31 18.28 0.34
C SER A 144 4.42 19.04 1.67
N ASP A 145 3.29 19.30 2.34
CA ASP A 145 3.23 20.23 3.48
C ASP A 145 3.81 21.59 3.11
N ASN A 146 3.28 22.18 2.03
CA ASN A 146 3.68 23.49 1.51
C ASN A 146 5.21 23.62 1.28
N GLY A 147 5.84 22.57 0.78
CA GLY A 147 7.27 22.54 0.46
C GLY A 147 8.18 22.08 1.60
N ASN A 148 7.63 21.75 2.78
CA ASN A 148 8.42 21.26 3.91
C ASN A 148 8.94 19.83 3.68
N ARG A 149 8.26 19.05 2.84
CA ARG A 149 8.66 17.68 2.47
C ARG A 149 9.25 17.65 1.07
N ILE A 150 10.27 16.81 0.89
CA ILE A 150 11.04 16.71 -0.34
C ILE A 150 10.37 15.67 -1.26
N PRO A 151 9.90 16.07 -2.45
CA PRO A 151 9.32 15.13 -3.41
C PRO A 151 10.40 14.26 -4.05
N VAL A 152 10.27 12.94 -3.94
CA VAL A 152 11.16 11.97 -4.57
C VAL A 152 10.36 11.12 -5.54
N LEU A 153 10.77 11.14 -6.81
CA LEU A 153 10.16 10.40 -7.91
C LEU A 153 10.92 9.10 -8.14
N PHE A 154 10.21 7.98 -8.27
CA PHE A 154 10.81 6.70 -8.62
C PHE A 154 9.97 5.92 -9.63
N ASP A 155 10.67 5.05 -10.36
CA ASP A 155 10.07 4.10 -11.29
C ASP A 155 9.32 3.02 -10.49
N VAL A 156 8.01 2.95 -10.70
CA VAL A 156 7.11 2.05 -9.98
C VAL A 156 7.52 0.60 -10.15
N ASN A 157 7.81 0.20 -11.39
CA ASN A 157 8.09 -1.21 -11.69
C ASN A 157 9.38 -1.63 -11.00
N LYS A 158 10.42 -0.80 -11.07
CA LYS A 158 11.68 -1.07 -10.37
C LYS A 158 11.52 -1.09 -8.86
N PHE A 159 10.72 -0.17 -8.31
CA PHE A 159 10.46 -0.14 -6.87
C PHE A 159 9.78 -1.43 -6.40
N ILE A 160 8.71 -1.85 -7.07
CA ILE A 160 7.99 -3.09 -6.74
C ILE A 160 8.88 -4.32 -6.93
N GLU A 161 9.66 -4.40 -8.01
CA GLU A 161 10.62 -5.48 -8.22
C GLU A 161 11.65 -5.58 -7.09
N LEU A 162 12.22 -4.45 -6.68
CA LEU A 162 13.17 -4.38 -5.56
C LEU A 162 12.50 -4.78 -4.26
N LEU A 163 11.32 -4.23 -3.97
CA LEU A 163 10.56 -4.54 -2.77
C LEU A 163 10.26 -6.05 -2.69
N MET A 164 9.72 -6.62 -3.76
CA MET A 164 9.44 -8.05 -3.84
C MET A 164 10.68 -8.91 -3.63
N ARG A 165 11.82 -8.53 -4.23
CA ARG A 165 13.09 -9.23 -4.04
C ARG A 165 13.57 -9.19 -2.58
N GLU A 166 13.47 -8.04 -1.92
CA GLU A 166 13.89 -7.89 -0.51
C GLU A 166 12.94 -8.59 0.48
N LEU A 167 11.69 -8.81 0.08
CA LEU A 167 10.68 -9.55 0.82
C LEU A 167 10.74 -11.06 0.53
N GLN A 168 11.28 -11.46 -0.62
CA GLN A 168 11.39 -12.86 -1.03
C GLN A 168 12.20 -13.67 0.00
N GLY A 169 11.59 -14.72 0.56
CA GLY A 169 12.19 -15.56 1.60
C GLY A 169 12.02 -15.05 3.03
N LYS A 170 11.42 -13.87 3.24
CA LYS A 170 10.92 -13.42 4.54
C LYS A 170 9.45 -13.81 4.66
N HIS A 171 9.14 -14.72 5.59
CA HIS A 171 7.91 -15.53 5.61
C HIS A 171 6.55 -14.81 5.81
N ALA A 172 6.46 -13.48 5.70
CA ALA A 172 5.26 -12.74 6.13
C ALA A 172 4.82 -11.58 5.23
N ALA A 173 5.47 -11.33 4.10
CA ALA A 173 5.11 -10.19 3.26
C ALA A 173 4.67 -10.64 1.86
N CYS A 174 3.40 -10.40 1.54
CA CYS A 174 2.82 -10.56 0.21
C CYS A 174 2.32 -9.19 -0.24
N LEU A 175 2.69 -8.76 -1.45
CA LEU A 175 1.99 -7.66 -2.11
C LEU A 175 0.74 -8.26 -2.77
N ASN A 176 -0.43 -7.84 -2.32
CA ASN A 176 -1.70 -8.17 -2.94
C ASN A 176 -2.45 -6.87 -3.22
N ASP A 177 -3.32 -6.90 -4.22
CA ASP A 177 -4.24 -5.81 -4.47
C ASP A 177 -5.16 -5.65 -3.25
N VAL A 178 -5.34 -4.41 -2.81
CA VAL A 178 -6.33 -4.06 -1.79
C VAL A 178 -7.63 -3.75 -2.51
N THR A 179 -8.69 -4.46 -2.15
CA THR A 179 -10.05 -4.14 -2.59
C THR A 179 -10.71 -3.37 -1.46
N TYR A 180 -11.07 -2.11 -1.70
CA TYR A 180 -11.89 -1.34 -0.77
C TYR A 180 -13.32 -1.88 -0.82
N TYR A 181 -13.88 -2.21 0.34
CA TYR A 181 -15.27 -2.67 0.44
C TYR A 181 -16.21 -1.56 -0.03
N SER A 182 -17.27 -1.91 -0.77
CA SER A 182 -18.36 -0.97 -0.97
C SER A 182 -19.21 -0.92 0.30
N GLU A 183 -19.57 0.27 0.76
CA GLU A 183 -20.59 0.43 1.82
C GLU A 183 -21.92 -0.23 1.45
N ASN A 184 -22.17 -0.45 0.15
CA ASN A 184 -23.39 -1.05 -0.38
C ASN A 184 -23.30 -2.58 -0.59
N ASP A 185 -22.17 -3.22 -0.28
CA ASP A 185 -22.07 -4.68 -0.44
C ASP A 185 -22.85 -5.39 0.67
N ASP A 186 -23.81 -6.23 0.29
CA ASP A 186 -24.67 -7.03 1.20
C ASP A 186 -23.87 -8.02 2.08
N GLU A 187 -22.60 -8.28 1.74
CA GLU A 187 -21.66 -9.06 2.54
C GLU A 187 -21.01 -8.25 3.67
N ASN A 188 -21.36 -6.96 3.81
CA ASN A 188 -21.03 -6.18 5.00
C ASN A 188 -21.70 -6.83 6.21
N ILE A 189 -20.94 -7.67 6.89
CA ILE A 189 -21.25 -8.14 8.23
C ILE A 189 -21.06 -6.93 9.16
N SER A 190 -21.95 -5.96 9.05
CA SER A 190 -22.25 -5.03 10.12
C SER A 190 -22.61 -5.91 11.32
N LEU A 191 -21.69 -5.95 12.29
CA LEU A 191 -21.97 -6.45 13.63
C LEU A 191 -23.20 -5.69 14.13
N LYS A 192 -24.35 -6.37 14.11
CA LYS A 192 -25.47 -6.03 14.98
C LYS A 192 -25.13 -6.39 16.41
#